data_AF-A0A5C3NZW2-F1
#
_entry.id   AF-A0A5C3NZW2-F1
#
_cell.length_a   1.000
_cell.length_b   1.000
_cell.length_c   1.000
_cell.angle_alpha   90.00
_cell.angle_beta   90.00
_cell.angle_gamma   90.00
#
_symmetry.space_group_name_H-M   'P 1'
#
loop_
_entity.id
_entity.type
_entity.pdbx_description
1 polymer ?
#
loop_
_entity_poly.entity_id
_entity_poly.type
_entity_poly.pdbx_seq_one_letter_code
_entity_poly.pdbx_strand_id
1 'polypeptide(L)'
;MGDDAVQERQRQRHEKADKDRQDAEKQVEQEDKEREDQDRRQKIIDDPEHQFSGSLKSKKKAELQDIAFTLGLPLKATNEKLASSIRERLLGSSQYRAHRRYKKLFTALETRHSGIIPPHNSYPGPSTGGCPAPAPRATSPESPVIDPALATLSESDKSRHSSPDEQENIPLSSPANYPPPPWAMSPHTLPRSPLQTAEHRNPYLNVSFPPPSLAVPHSAAGDAPRPSRQW
;
A
#
# COMPACT_ATOMS: atom_id res chain seq x y z
N MET A 1 -32.23 -15.59 44.20
CA MET A 1 -31.63 -14.52 43.36
C MET A 1 -30.14 -14.74 43.35
N GLY A 2 -29.55 -15.29 42.28
CA GLY A 2 -28.11 -15.61 42.27
C GLY A 2 -27.54 -16.04 40.93
N ASP A 3 -28.31 -16.76 40.12
CA ASP A 3 -27.77 -17.37 38.90
C ASP A 3 -27.66 -16.37 37.73
N ASP A 4 -28.65 -15.49 37.57
CA ASP A 4 -28.67 -14.48 36.49
C ASP A 4 -27.49 -13.48 36.59
N ALA A 5 -27.14 -13.07 37.81
CA ALA A 5 -26.05 -12.10 38.03
C ALA A 5 -24.66 -12.72 37.76
N VAL A 6 -24.50 -14.02 38.00
CA VAL A 6 -23.25 -14.74 37.70
C VAL A 6 -23.13 -14.97 36.20
N GLN A 7 -24.24 -15.33 35.53
CA GLN A 7 -24.28 -15.58 34.09
C GLN A 7 -24.01 -14.30 33.29
N GLU A 8 -24.61 -13.17 33.68
CA GLU A 8 -24.36 -11.88 33.04
C GLU A 8 -22.90 -11.40 33.24
N ARG A 9 -22.31 -11.61 34.42
CA ARG A 9 -20.89 -11.31 34.66
C ARG A 9 -19.97 -12.19 33.81
N GLN A 10 -20.28 -13.47 33.64
CA GLN A 10 -19.51 -14.37 32.78
C GLN A 10 -19.62 -13.94 31.31
N ARG A 11 -20.82 -13.60 30.84
CA ARG A 11 -21.05 -13.11 29.47
C ARG A 11 -20.25 -11.84 29.19
N GLN A 12 -20.26 -10.85 30.09
CA GLN A 12 -19.49 -9.61 29.92
C GLN A 12 -17.97 -9.86 29.92
N ARG A 13 -17.48 -10.85 30.68
CA ARG A 13 -16.06 -11.23 30.65
C ARG A 13 -15.66 -11.86 29.31
N HIS A 14 -16.51 -12.73 28.76
CA HIS A 14 -16.29 -13.33 27.45
C HIS A 14 -16.32 -12.27 26.34
N GLU A 15 -17.33 -11.41 26.31
CA GLU A 15 -17.46 -10.36 25.30
C GLU A 15 -16.27 -9.39 25.32
N LYS A 16 -15.79 -9.02 26.52
CA LYS A 16 -14.59 -8.18 26.64
C LYS A 16 -13.33 -8.90 26.15
N ALA A 17 -13.16 -10.18 26.51
CA ALA A 17 -12.00 -10.95 26.06
C ALA A 17 -11.97 -11.13 24.53
N ASP A 18 -13.13 -11.34 23.91
CA ASP A 18 -13.23 -11.47 22.45
C ASP A 18 -12.93 -10.14 21.75
N LYS A 19 -13.41 -9.01 22.29
CA LYS A 19 -13.10 -7.68 21.76
C LYS A 19 -11.62 -7.33 21.90
N ASP A 20 -11.04 -7.55 23.08
CA ASP A 20 -9.62 -7.28 23.34
C ASP A 20 -8.74 -8.14 22.40
N ARG A 21 -9.15 -9.38 22.12
CA ARG A 21 -8.47 -10.26 21.15
C ARG A 21 -8.56 -9.72 19.72
N GLN A 22 -9.75 -9.32 19.25
CA GLN A 22 -9.92 -8.78 17.89
C GLN A 22 -9.14 -7.47 17.67
N ASP A 23 -9.12 -6.60 18.68
CA ASP A 23 -8.37 -5.35 18.61
C ASP A 23 -6.86 -5.61 18.60
N ALA A 24 -6.37 -6.60 19.37
CA ALA A 24 -4.98 -7.05 19.32
C ALA A 24 -4.60 -7.65 17.95
N GLU A 25 -5.44 -8.53 17.39
CA GLU A 25 -5.21 -9.13 16.07
C GLU A 25 -5.12 -8.06 14.96
N LYS A 26 -6.00 -7.05 14.97
CA LYS A 26 -5.95 -5.93 14.02
C LYS A 26 -4.70 -5.07 14.17
N GLN A 27 -4.23 -4.84 15.39
CA GLN A 27 -3.00 -4.08 15.62
C GLN A 27 -1.78 -4.81 15.07
N VAL A 28 -1.69 -6.13 15.29
CA VAL A 28 -0.59 -6.95 14.75
C VAL A 28 -0.62 -6.94 13.22
N GLU A 29 -1.78 -7.13 12.60
CA GLU A 29 -1.91 -7.09 11.13
C GLU A 29 -1.51 -5.72 10.56
N GLN A 30 -1.87 -4.64 11.24
CA GLN A 30 -1.52 -3.29 10.81
C GLN A 30 -0.01 -3.03 10.95
N GLU A 31 0.63 -3.50 12.01
CA GLU A 31 2.08 -3.38 12.21
C GLU A 31 2.86 -4.19 11.17
N ASP A 32 2.46 -5.44 10.93
CA ASP A 32 3.11 -6.30 9.93
C ASP A 32 3.02 -5.69 8.53
N LYS A 33 1.86 -5.12 8.19
CA LYS A 33 1.68 -4.42 6.92
C LYS A 33 2.53 -3.16 6.80
N GLU A 34 2.66 -2.38 7.87
CA GLU A 34 3.53 -1.20 7.88
C GLU A 34 5.00 -1.59 7.72
N ARG A 35 5.42 -2.70 8.35
CA ARG A 35 6.77 -3.26 8.21
C ARG A 35 7.03 -3.73 6.77
N GLU A 36 6.10 -4.46 6.16
CA GLU A 36 6.23 -4.90 4.77
C GLU A 36 6.31 -3.71 3.80
N ASP A 37 5.47 -2.70 3.99
CA ASP A 37 5.51 -1.47 3.18
C ASP A 37 6.83 -0.71 3.36
N GLN A 38 7.40 -0.69 4.57
CA GLN A 38 8.70 -0.08 4.83
C GLN A 38 9.83 -0.85 4.14
N ASP A 39 9.83 -2.18 4.22
CA ASP A 39 10.81 -3.04 3.55
C ASP A 39 10.72 -2.89 2.03
N ARG A 40 9.51 -2.82 1.46
CA ARG A 40 9.32 -2.55 0.03
C ARG A 40 9.96 -1.22 -0.35
N ARG A 41 9.71 -0.16 0.43
CA ARG A 41 10.26 1.17 0.16
C ARG A 41 11.79 1.20 0.25
N GLN A 42 12.36 0.48 1.23
CA GLN A 42 13.81 0.37 1.36
C GLN A 42 14.43 -0.32 0.15
N LYS A 43 13.84 -1.43 -0.31
CA LYS A 43 14.26 -2.11 -1.56
C LYS A 43 14.22 -1.18 -2.78
N ILE A 44 13.22 -0.30 -2.89
CA ILE A 44 13.12 0.68 -3.98
C ILE A 44 14.20 1.76 -3.89
N ILE A 45 14.59 2.18 -2.69
CA ILE A 45 15.72 3.11 -2.50
C ILE A 45 17.02 2.47 -2.94
N ASP A 46 17.23 1.22 -2.52
CA ASP A 46 18.45 0.45 -2.75
C ASP A 46 18.58 -0.01 -4.21
N ASP A 47 17.49 -0.09 -4.97
CA ASP A 47 17.48 -0.41 -6.39
C ASP A 47 17.71 0.85 -7.27
N PRO A 48 18.91 1.03 -7.87
CA PRO A 48 19.18 2.16 -8.75
C PRO A 48 18.51 2.01 -10.13
N GLU A 49 18.10 0.81 -10.51
CA GLU A 49 17.46 0.50 -11.79
C GLU A 49 15.95 0.76 -11.76
N HIS A 50 15.35 0.84 -10.55
CA HIS A 50 13.94 1.09 -10.38
C HIS A 50 13.50 2.43 -11.00
N GLN A 51 12.70 2.39 -12.05
CA GLN A 51 12.20 3.59 -12.73
C GLN A 51 10.70 3.77 -12.54
N PHE A 52 10.31 4.94 -12.07
CA PHE A 52 8.91 5.31 -11.98
C PHE A 52 8.41 5.81 -13.35
N SER A 53 7.43 5.10 -13.91
CA SER A 53 6.77 5.46 -15.18
C SER A 53 5.27 5.71 -15.02
N GLY A 54 4.66 6.29 -16.05
CA GLY A 54 3.24 6.57 -16.12
C GLY A 54 2.85 7.95 -15.59
N SER A 55 1.55 8.19 -15.46
CA SER A 55 0.98 9.44 -14.96
C SER A 55 0.78 9.38 -13.45
N LEU A 56 1.14 10.43 -12.71
CA LEU A 56 0.88 10.50 -11.26
C LEU A 56 -0.61 10.32 -10.93
N LYS A 57 -1.52 10.76 -11.80
CA LYS A 57 -2.97 10.61 -11.60
C LYS A 57 -3.47 9.17 -11.68
N SER A 58 -2.78 8.29 -12.40
CA SER A 58 -3.19 6.89 -12.57
C SER A 58 -2.52 5.93 -11.58
N LYS A 59 -1.60 6.43 -10.74
CA LYS A 59 -0.88 5.61 -9.77
C LYS A 59 -1.72 5.34 -8.53
N LYS A 60 -1.58 4.14 -7.97
CA LYS A 60 -2.18 3.76 -6.69
C LYS A 60 -1.52 4.55 -5.55
N LYS A 61 -2.23 4.69 -4.43
CA LYS A 61 -1.72 5.39 -3.23
C LYS A 61 -0.36 4.86 -2.77
N ALA A 62 -0.19 3.53 -2.77
CA ALA A 62 1.06 2.87 -2.39
C ALA A 62 2.24 3.34 -3.26
N GLU A 63 2.09 3.35 -4.59
CA GLU A 63 3.13 3.86 -5.49
C GLU A 63 3.41 5.35 -5.30
N LEU A 64 2.38 6.16 -5.04
CA LEU A 64 2.57 7.57 -4.72
C LEU A 64 3.34 7.76 -3.42
N GLN A 65 3.09 6.93 -2.40
CA GLN A 65 3.85 6.93 -1.17
C GLN A 65 5.30 6.50 -1.40
N ASP A 66 5.54 5.49 -2.25
CA ASP A 66 6.91 5.05 -2.57
C ASP A 66 7.68 6.17 -3.29
N ILE A 67 7.05 6.85 -4.26
CA ILE A 67 7.65 8.02 -4.92
C ILE A 67 7.89 9.15 -3.91
N ALA A 68 6.91 9.47 -3.07
CA ALA A 68 7.03 10.50 -2.04
C ALA A 68 8.17 10.17 -1.06
N PHE A 69 8.31 8.92 -0.66
CA PHE A 69 9.38 8.44 0.23
C PHE A 69 10.76 8.66 -0.40
N THR A 70 10.96 8.26 -1.66
CA THR A 70 12.23 8.49 -2.37
C THR A 70 12.57 9.97 -2.56
N LEU A 71 11.56 10.85 -2.54
CA LEU A 71 11.73 12.31 -2.62
C LEU A 71 11.83 13.00 -1.25
N GLY A 72 11.72 12.26 -0.15
CA GLY A 72 11.73 12.81 1.22
C GLY A 72 10.47 13.61 1.58
N LEU A 73 9.33 13.27 0.98
CA LEU A 73 8.05 13.95 1.20
C LEU A 73 7.17 13.21 2.23
N PRO A 74 6.21 13.90 2.90
CA PRO A 74 5.30 13.27 3.84
C PRO A 74 4.38 12.21 3.20
N LEU A 75 4.26 11.04 3.83
CA LEU A 75 3.48 9.90 3.31
C LEU A 75 2.00 9.90 3.73
N LYS A 76 1.68 10.61 4.82
CA LYS A 76 0.34 10.68 5.41
C LYS A 76 -0.49 11.77 4.74
N ALA A 77 -0.80 11.57 3.46
CA ALA A 77 -1.59 12.50 2.67
C ALA A 77 -2.61 11.78 1.77
N THR A 78 -3.58 12.53 1.25
CA THR A 78 -4.53 12.04 0.24
C THR A 78 -3.82 11.85 -1.11
N ASN A 79 -4.40 11.05 -2.01
CA ASN A 79 -3.80 10.76 -3.32
C ASN A 79 -3.51 12.05 -4.11
N GLU A 80 -4.46 13.00 -4.11
CA GLU A 80 -4.31 14.28 -4.82
C GLU A 80 -3.20 15.14 -4.23
N LYS A 81 -3.09 15.18 -2.89
CA LYS A 81 -2.06 15.94 -2.21
C LYS A 81 -0.68 15.32 -2.43
N LEU A 82 -0.56 13.99 -2.37
CA LEU A 82 0.68 13.28 -2.73
C LEU A 82 1.08 13.58 -4.17
N ALA A 83 0.17 13.42 -5.13
CA ALA A 83 0.45 13.67 -6.54
C ALA A 83 0.87 15.13 -6.80
N SER A 84 0.20 16.09 -6.13
CA SER A 84 0.52 17.52 -6.23
C SER A 84 1.90 17.84 -5.64
N SER A 85 2.19 17.36 -4.43
CA SER A 85 3.50 17.59 -3.78
C SER A 85 4.66 16.91 -4.53
N ILE A 86 4.44 15.71 -5.08
CA ILE A 86 5.42 15.04 -5.95
C ILE A 86 5.68 15.89 -7.20
N ARG A 87 4.62 16.36 -7.87
CA ARG A 87 4.75 17.21 -9.05
C ARG A 87 5.52 18.49 -8.75
N GLU A 88 5.16 19.17 -7.68
CA GLU A 88 5.83 20.40 -7.24
C GLU A 88 7.31 20.16 -6.96
N ARG A 89 7.64 19.08 -6.23
CA ARG A 89 9.04 18.72 -5.92
C ARG A 89 9.86 18.37 -7.16
N LEU A 90 9.27 17.62 -8.09
CA LEU A 90 9.94 17.24 -9.34
C LEU A 90 10.17 18.45 -10.25
N LEU A 91 9.22 19.37 -10.36
CA LEU A 91 9.34 20.58 -11.19
C LEU A 91 10.22 21.66 -10.54
N GLY A 92 10.23 21.75 -9.21
CA GLY A 92 10.99 22.75 -8.46
C GLY A 92 12.48 22.44 -8.32
N SER A 93 12.95 21.27 -8.74
CA SER A 93 14.36 20.88 -8.58
C SER A 93 14.91 20.21 -9.84
N SER A 94 15.81 20.90 -10.54
CA SER A 94 16.42 20.46 -11.80
C SER A 94 17.20 19.14 -11.68
N GLN A 95 17.70 18.80 -10.50
CA GLN A 95 18.39 17.54 -10.22
C GLN A 95 17.56 16.30 -10.58
N TYR A 96 16.24 16.35 -10.37
CA TYR A 96 15.37 15.19 -10.64
C TYR A 96 15.09 15.01 -12.14
N ARG A 97 15.30 16.05 -12.95
CA ARG A 97 15.16 15.98 -14.41
C ARG A 97 16.23 15.11 -15.04
N ALA A 98 17.45 15.15 -14.51
CA ALA A 98 18.56 14.30 -14.95
C ALA A 98 18.55 12.90 -14.30
N HIS A 99 17.87 12.75 -13.16
CA HIS A 99 17.86 11.50 -12.42
C HIS A 99 17.09 10.38 -13.15
N ARG A 100 17.75 9.25 -13.40
CA ARG A 100 17.20 8.12 -14.18
C ARG A 100 15.84 7.64 -13.67
N ARG A 101 15.70 7.48 -12.34
CA ARG A 101 14.45 7.04 -11.68
C ARG A 101 13.21 7.88 -12.01
N TYR A 102 13.37 9.19 -12.19
CA TYR A 102 12.25 10.12 -12.39
C TYR A 102 12.11 10.61 -13.83
N LYS A 103 13.06 10.28 -14.72
CA LYS A 103 13.10 10.75 -16.11
C LYS A 103 11.76 10.51 -16.84
N LYS A 104 11.22 9.29 -16.76
CA LYS A 104 9.94 8.94 -17.41
C LYS A 104 8.74 9.68 -16.81
N LEU A 105 8.72 9.83 -15.49
CA LEU A 105 7.71 10.62 -14.78
C LEU A 105 7.74 12.09 -15.21
N PHE A 106 8.93 12.68 -15.33
CA PHE A 106 9.12 14.07 -15.73
C PHE A 106 8.62 14.32 -17.15
N THR A 107 8.98 13.43 -18.10
CA THR A 107 8.45 13.49 -19.47
C THR A 107 6.92 13.49 -19.48
N ALA A 108 6.28 12.60 -18.72
CA ALA A 108 4.82 12.55 -18.64
C ALA A 108 4.18 13.83 -18.05
N LEU A 109 4.89 14.55 -17.18
CA LEU A 109 4.42 15.80 -16.58
C LEU A 109 4.53 16.98 -17.55
N GLU A 110 5.61 17.04 -18.35
CA GLU A 110 5.81 18.10 -19.36
C GLU A 110 4.82 17.99 -20.51
N THR A 111 4.59 16.77 -21.02
CA THR A 111 3.68 16.53 -22.16
C THR A 111 2.25 17.03 -21.90
N ARG A 112 1.78 17.02 -20.64
CA ARG A 112 0.45 17.53 -20.30
C ARG A 112 0.37 19.05 -20.20
N HIS A 113 1.48 19.70 -19.89
CA HIS A 113 1.52 21.15 -19.74
C HIS A 113 1.74 21.86 -21.07
N SER A 114 2.44 21.22 -21.99
CA SER A 114 2.73 21.84 -23.28
C SER A 114 1.50 21.96 -24.17
N GLY A 115 0.43 21.17 -23.99
CA GLY A 115 -0.74 21.15 -24.89
C GLY A 115 -0.40 20.72 -26.34
N ILE A 116 0.88 20.67 -26.67
CA ILE A 116 1.47 20.06 -27.83
C ILE A 116 1.27 18.57 -27.63
N ILE A 117 0.18 18.08 -28.22
CA ILE A 117 -0.04 16.66 -28.50
C ILE A 117 1.33 16.13 -28.96
N PRO A 118 2.01 15.25 -28.21
CA PRO A 118 3.25 14.68 -28.69
C PRO A 118 2.90 14.06 -30.03
N PRO A 119 3.66 14.34 -31.12
CA PRO A 119 3.44 13.65 -32.37
C PRO A 119 3.45 12.18 -31.99
N HIS A 120 2.30 11.53 -32.14
CA HIS A 120 2.13 10.12 -31.86
C HIS A 120 3.33 9.48 -32.52
N ASN A 121 4.26 8.98 -31.70
CA ASN A 121 5.45 8.32 -32.17
C ASN A 121 4.91 6.99 -32.68
N SER A 122 4.28 7.07 -33.86
CA SER A 122 4.03 6.00 -34.79
C SER A 122 5.42 5.43 -34.96
N TYR A 123 5.71 4.41 -34.17
CA TYR A 123 6.76 3.48 -34.50
C TYR A 123 6.63 3.27 -36.01
N PRO A 124 7.66 3.55 -36.82
CA PRO A 124 7.76 2.94 -38.12
C PRO A 124 7.92 1.45 -37.82
N GLY A 125 6.79 0.77 -37.58
CA GLY A 125 6.71 -0.64 -37.85
C GLY A 125 7.16 -0.76 -39.31
N PRO A 126 8.18 -1.58 -39.61
CA PRO A 126 8.53 -1.83 -40.99
C PRO A 126 7.25 -2.27 -41.70
N SER A 127 6.79 -1.45 -42.64
CA SER A 127 5.78 -1.86 -43.60
C SER A 127 6.40 -2.99 -44.42
N THR A 128 6.33 -4.21 -43.91
CA THR A 128 6.31 -5.40 -44.73
C THR A 128 5.07 -5.28 -45.59
N GLY A 129 5.30 -4.94 -46.86
CA GLY A 129 4.31 -4.83 -47.90
C GLY A 129 3.37 -6.04 -47.89
N GLY A 130 2.11 -5.75 -48.19
CA GLY A 130 1.06 -6.75 -48.19
C GLY A 130 1.37 -7.93 -49.10
N CYS A 131 1.00 -9.11 -48.62
CA CYS A 131 0.50 -10.17 -49.49
C CYS A 131 -0.95 -10.45 -49.06
N PRO A 132 -1.88 -10.55 -50.02
CA PRO A 132 -3.27 -10.86 -49.74
C PRO A 132 -3.41 -12.31 -49.28
N ALA A 133 -4.39 -12.52 -48.39
CA ALA A 133 -4.80 -13.81 -47.89
C ALA A 133 -5.09 -14.82 -49.01
N PRO A 134 -4.78 -16.11 -48.74
CA PRO A 134 -5.74 -17.16 -49.00
C PRO A 134 -6.15 -17.89 -47.73
N ALA A 135 -7.44 -18.23 -47.73
CA ALA A 135 -8.27 -19.07 -46.88
C ALA A 135 -7.61 -20.20 -46.03
N PRO A 136 -8.32 -20.70 -44.99
CA PRO A 136 -7.77 -21.49 -43.90
C PRO A 136 -7.57 -22.95 -44.28
N ARG A 137 -6.49 -23.55 -43.79
CA ARG A 137 -6.31 -25.01 -43.75
C ARG A 137 -6.21 -25.47 -42.30
N ALA A 138 -7.22 -26.22 -41.90
CA ALA A 138 -7.23 -27.05 -40.71
C ALA A 138 -6.29 -28.25 -40.90
N THR A 139 -5.28 -28.35 -40.04
CA THR A 139 -4.48 -29.51 -39.62
C THR A 139 -3.62 -28.97 -38.48
N SER A 140 -3.38 -29.56 -37.30
CA SER A 140 -3.67 -30.84 -36.66
C SER A 140 -3.24 -30.62 -35.19
N PRO A 141 -3.87 -31.23 -34.18
CA PRO A 141 -3.39 -31.13 -32.80
C PRO A 141 -2.21 -32.11 -32.62
N GLU A 142 -1.05 -31.61 -32.20
CA GLU A 142 0.04 -32.47 -31.72
C GLU A 142 0.26 -32.16 -30.23
N SER A 143 -0.17 -33.11 -29.42
CA SER A 143 -0.06 -33.12 -27.97
C SER A 143 1.39 -33.27 -27.52
N PRO A 144 1.86 -32.53 -26.51
CA PRO A 144 3.02 -32.98 -25.74
C PRO A 144 2.59 -34.17 -24.87
N VAL A 145 3.17 -35.33 -25.15
CA VAL A 145 3.17 -36.51 -24.27
C VAL A 145 3.93 -36.12 -22.99
N ILE A 146 3.20 -35.99 -21.89
CA ILE A 146 3.79 -35.91 -20.55
C ILE A 146 3.45 -37.22 -19.85
N ASP A 147 4.49 -38.00 -19.57
CA ASP A 147 4.46 -39.22 -18.77
C ASP A 147 3.78 -39.00 -17.41
N PRO A 148 2.73 -39.76 -17.03
CA PRO A 148 2.19 -39.76 -15.69
C PRO A 148 2.75 -40.95 -14.92
N ALA A 149 3.90 -40.77 -14.27
CA ALA A 149 4.35 -41.70 -13.25
C ALA A 149 4.74 -40.94 -11.97
N LEU A 150 3.97 -41.20 -10.91
CA LEU A 150 4.26 -40.91 -9.49
C LEU A 150 4.11 -39.47 -8.98
N ALA A 151 2.86 -39.11 -8.64
CA ALA A 151 2.52 -38.33 -7.45
C ALA A 151 1.02 -38.55 -7.15
N THR A 152 0.65 -39.67 -6.53
CA THR A 152 0.46 -39.82 -5.07
C THR A 152 -0.39 -38.70 -4.45
N LEU A 153 -1.69 -38.95 -4.44
CA LEU A 153 -2.65 -38.73 -3.35
C LEU A 153 -2.34 -37.58 -2.38
N SER A 154 -3.06 -36.47 -2.52
CA SER A 154 -3.47 -35.66 -1.37
C SER A 154 -4.90 -35.16 -1.60
N GLU A 155 -5.86 -36.02 -1.24
CA GLU A 155 -7.23 -35.63 -0.92
C GLU A 155 -7.21 -34.78 0.36
N SER A 156 -7.78 -33.58 0.31
CA SER A 156 -8.37 -32.87 1.46
C SER A 156 -9.26 -31.79 0.87
N ASP A 157 -10.52 -32.12 0.62
CA ASP A 157 -11.67 -31.97 1.53
C ASP A 157 -12.26 -30.55 1.51
N LYS A 158 -13.45 -30.52 0.91
CA LYS A 158 -14.58 -29.62 1.10
C LYS A 158 -14.33 -28.35 1.95
N SER A 159 -14.51 -27.21 1.30
CA SER A 159 -15.54 -26.28 1.80
C SER A 159 -16.16 -25.51 0.63
N ARG A 160 -17.26 -26.07 0.11
CA ARG A 160 -18.25 -25.30 -0.65
C ARG A 160 -18.97 -24.41 0.34
N HIS A 161 -18.50 -23.18 0.53
CA HIS A 161 -19.33 -22.16 1.12
C HIS A 161 -20.38 -21.73 0.10
N SER A 162 -21.55 -22.34 0.22
CA SER A 162 -22.80 -21.68 -0.08
C SER A 162 -22.89 -20.42 0.77
N SER A 163 -23.08 -19.26 0.14
CA SER A 163 -23.78 -18.17 0.79
C SER A 163 -24.49 -17.31 -0.24
N PRO A 164 -25.65 -16.77 0.17
CA PRO A 164 -26.82 -16.63 -0.67
C PRO A 164 -26.91 -15.24 -1.29
N ASP A 165 -27.68 -15.17 -2.37
CA ASP A 165 -28.45 -14.00 -2.76
C ASP A 165 -29.07 -13.32 -1.52
N GLU A 166 -28.44 -12.26 -1.01
CA GLU A 166 -29.14 -11.16 -0.38
C GLU A 166 -28.98 -9.94 -1.26
N GLN A 167 -29.91 -9.93 -2.21
CA GLN A 167 -30.38 -8.81 -2.99
C GLN A 167 -30.90 -7.70 -2.05
N GLU A 168 -30.01 -6.91 -1.46
CA GLU A 168 -30.40 -5.61 -0.90
C GLU A 168 -30.61 -4.62 -2.05
N ASN A 169 -31.85 -4.63 -2.52
CA ASN A 169 -32.46 -3.61 -3.36
C ASN A 169 -32.47 -2.28 -2.60
N ILE A 170 -31.39 -1.51 -2.70
CA ILE A 170 -31.35 -0.14 -2.18
C ILE A 170 -32.19 0.71 -3.14
N PRO A 171 -33.35 1.27 -2.73
CA PRO A 171 -34.05 2.23 -3.55
C PRO A 171 -33.13 3.42 -3.77
N LEU A 172 -32.91 3.75 -5.04
CA LEU A 172 -32.24 4.96 -5.49
C LEU A 172 -33.12 6.17 -5.11
N SER A 173 -33.08 6.57 -3.84
CA SER A 173 -33.71 7.80 -3.39
C SER A 173 -32.92 8.97 -3.96
N SER A 174 -33.50 9.59 -4.98
CA SER A 174 -33.16 10.94 -5.46
C SER A 174 -32.73 11.85 -4.31
N PRO A 175 -31.63 12.62 -4.45
CA PRO A 175 -31.34 13.69 -3.51
C PRO A 175 -32.42 14.76 -3.66
N ALA A 176 -33.44 14.66 -2.80
CA ALA A 176 -34.35 15.75 -2.55
C ALA A 176 -33.52 16.91 -1.97
N ASN A 177 -33.51 18.00 -2.73
CA ASN A 177 -32.93 19.29 -2.41
C ASN A 177 -33.70 19.90 -1.23
N TYR A 178 -33.45 19.41 -0.02
CA TYR A 178 -34.02 19.99 1.19
C TYR A 178 -33.19 21.20 1.60
N PRO A 179 -33.80 22.38 1.80
CA PRO A 179 -33.11 23.49 2.45
C PRO A 179 -32.68 23.04 3.85
N PRO A 180 -31.44 23.36 4.28
CA PRO A 180 -30.96 23.00 5.60
C PRO A 180 -31.88 23.60 6.67
N PRO A 181 -32.14 22.88 7.77
CA PRO A 181 -32.99 23.39 8.83
C PRO A 181 -32.32 24.58 9.55
N PRO A 182 -33.12 25.55 10.05
CA PRO A 182 -32.63 26.84 10.54
C PRO A 182 -31.78 26.79 11.82
N TRP A 183 -31.63 25.62 12.44
CA TRP A 183 -30.77 25.41 13.61
C TRP A 183 -29.31 25.07 13.24
N ALA A 184 -28.99 24.87 11.96
CA ALA A 184 -27.61 24.73 11.47
C ALA A 184 -26.86 26.09 11.37
N MET A 185 -27.41 27.15 11.96
CA MET A 185 -26.69 28.42 12.14
C MET A 185 -25.59 28.21 13.19
N SER A 186 -24.35 28.27 12.71
CA SER A 186 -23.13 28.16 13.51
C SER A 186 -23.14 29.17 14.66
N PRO A 187 -22.85 28.78 15.91
CA PRO A 187 -22.56 29.73 16.96
C PRO A 187 -21.23 30.43 16.66
N HIS A 188 -21.35 31.72 16.38
CA HIS A 188 -20.38 32.79 16.52
C HIS A 188 -18.91 32.39 16.75
N THR A 189 -18.10 32.67 15.73
CA THR A 189 -16.67 32.91 15.81
C THR A 189 -16.36 33.89 16.95
N LEU A 190 -15.81 33.36 18.04
CA LEU A 190 -15.17 34.20 19.06
C LEU A 190 -13.91 34.86 18.46
N PRO A 191 -13.63 36.13 18.81
CA PRO A 191 -12.45 36.84 18.35
C PRO A 191 -11.19 36.17 18.89
N ARG A 192 -10.35 35.75 17.95
CA ARG A 192 -8.99 35.24 18.10
C ARG A 192 -8.15 36.22 18.93
N SER A 193 -7.85 35.86 20.18
CA SER A 193 -6.88 36.58 21.00
C SER A 193 -5.48 36.53 20.36
N PRO A 194 -4.75 37.65 20.27
CA PRO A 194 -3.37 37.66 19.83
C PRO A 194 -2.40 37.53 21.01
N LEU A 195 -1.22 36.98 20.72
CA LEU A 195 -0.02 36.88 21.55
C LEU A 195 -0.06 35.95 22.77
N GLN A 196 0.82 34.93 22.73
CA GLN A 196 2.03 34.94 23.56
C GLN A 196 3.07 33.96 22.98
N THR A 197 4.12 34.53 22.39
CA THR A 197 5.39 33.85 22.13
C THR A 197 6.07 33.57 23.47
N ALA A 198 5.79 32.41 24.06
CA ALA A 198 6.61 31.87 25.12
C ALA A 198 7.89 31.28 24.47
N GLU A 199 8.96 32.07 24.48
CA GLU A 199 10.33 31.55 24.37
C GLU A 199 10.57 30.55 25.50
N HIS A 200 10.27 29.28 25.25
CA HIS A 200 10.72 28.22 26.14
C HIS A 200 12.14 27.82 25.76
N ARG A 201 13.09 28.69 26.14
CA ARG A 201 14.50 28.29 26.29
C ARG A 201 14.53 27.16 27.31
N ASN A 202 14.86 25.95 26.86
CA ASN A 202 15.02 24.79 27.70
C ASN A 202 16.55 24.57 27.91
N PRO A 203 17.14 25.00 29.05
CA PRO A 203 18.59 24.92 29.27
C PRO A 203 19.09 23.53 29.73
N TYR A 204 18.27 22.49 29.66
CA TYR A 204 18.61 21.16 30.19
C TYR A 204 18.43 20.05 29.17
N LEU A 205 19.29 19.98 28.14
CA LEU A 205 19.56 18.72 27.43
C LEU A 205 21.05 18.68 27.01
N ASN A 206 21.94 18.82 27.99
CA ASN A 206 23.30 18.30 27.85
C ASN A 206 23.33 16.91 28.53
N VAL A 207 22.65 15.94 27.93
CA VAL A 207 22.77 14.54 28.32
C VAL A 207 23.93 13.97 27.53
N SER A 208 25.10 13.97 28.14
CA SER A 208 26.26 13.23 27.66
C SER A 208 25.90 11.74 27.71
N PHE A 209 25.55 11.18 26.54
CA PHE A 209 25.38 9.74 26.41
C PHE A 209 26.77 9.09 26.40
N PRO A 210 27.08 8.18 27.34
CA PRO A 210 28.29 7.38 27.24
C PRO A 210 28.23 6.49 26.00
N PRO A 211 29.36 6.21 25.34
CA PRO A 211 29.38 5.32 24.18
C PRO A 211 28.93 3.90 24.58
N PRO A 212 28.20 3.20 23.71
CA PRO A 212 27.79 1.83 23.96
C PRO A 212 29.04 0.94 24.08
N SER A 213 29.21 0.35 25.26
CA SER A 213 30.23 -0.67 25.51
C SER A 213 29.94 -1.88 24.63
N LEU A 214 30.89 -2.22 23.76
CA LEU A 214 30.87 -3.42 22.91
C LEU A 214 30.94 -4.68 23.78
N ALA A 215 29.80 -5.11 24.32
CA ALA A 215 29.65 -6.44 24.88
C ALA A 215 29.46 -7.43 23.72
N VAL A 216 30.54 -8.09 23.33
CA VAL A 216 30.54 -9.21 22.39
C VAL A 216 29.79 -10.38 23.04
N PRO A 217 28.64 -10.83 22.51
CA PRO A 217 28.03 -12.07 23.00
C PRO A 217 28.88 -13.24 22.50
N HIS A 218 29.58 -13.90 23.43
CA HIS A 218 30.08 -15.26 23.25
C HIS A 218 28.88 -16.20 23.12
N SER A 219 28.37 -16.40 21.90
CA SER A 219 27.43 -17.47 21.61
C SER A 219 28.15 -18.81 21.72
N ALA A 220 27.91 -19.49 22.84
CA ALA A 220 28.22 -20.90 22.99
C ALA A 220 27.41 -21.70 21.95
N ALA A 221 28.12 -22.25 20.96
CA ALA A 221 27.57 -23.23 20.04
C ALA A 221 27.18 -24.49 20.83
N GLY A 222 25.89 -24.62 21.11
CA GLY A 222 25.28 -25.86 21.59
C GLY A 222 25.26 -26.88 20.47
N ASP A 223 26.23 -27.78 20.50
CA ASP A 223 26.30 -29.00 19.71
C ASP A 223 25.08 -29.89 20.05
N ALA A 224 24.11 -29.96 19.13
CA ALA A 224 22.94 -30.82 19.29
C ALA A 224 23.16 -32.13 18.49
N PRO A 225 23.03 -33.30 19.13
CA PRO A 225 23.28 -34.58 18.47
C PRO A 225 22.22 -34.88 17.39
N ARG A 226 22.70 -35.20 16.18
CA ARG A 226 21.89 -35.71 15.07
C ARG A 226 21.23 -37.05 15.45
N PRO A 227 19.93 -37.25 15.18
CA PRO A 227 19.31 -38.56 15.34
C PRO A 227 19.73 -39.52 14.21
N SER A 228 20.31 -40.65 14.60
CA SER A 228 20.61 -41.78 13.73
C SER A 228 19.32 -42.38 13.16
N ARG A 229 19.17 -42.33 11.84
CA ARG A 229 18.18 -43.14 11.12
C ARG A 229 18.69 -44.58 11.06
N GLN A 230 18.00 -45.51 11.72
CA GLN A 230 18.12 -46.93 11.43
C GLN A 230 17.32 -47.25 10.16
N TRP A 231 17.89 -48.12 9.34
CA TRP A 231 17.35 -48.62 8.08
C TRP A 231 16.47 -49.84 8.33
#